data_AF-A0A1H3N0J4-F1
#
_entry.id   AF-A0A1H3N0J4-F1
#
_cell.length_a   1.000
_cell.length_b   1.000
_cell.length_c   1.000
_cell.angle_alpha   90.00
_cell.angle_beta   90.00
_cell.angle_gamma   90.00
#
_symmetry.space_group_name_H-M   'P 1'
#
loop_
_entity.id
_entity.type
_entity.pdbx_description
1 polymer ?
#
loop_
_entity_poly.entity_id
_entity_poly.type
_entity_poly.pdbx_seq_one_letter_code
_entity_poly.pdbx_strand_id
1 'polypeptide(L)'
;MTVARTALDPTGKAATPADLPTWRLNLMRIGYLVMGVGLALVKWPIVIGYDRDFPLYEGVVAVLLTAMSLLALLGLRYPVRLLPILLFETLWKVIWLSVVALPAVLAGDVDPAMSEIIVSFAPVIIIVAVTPWRYVWQRYVTAKGDPWRGTTV
;
A
#
# COMPACT_ATOMS: atom_id res chain seq x y z
N MET A 1 -30.75 42.68 -8.06
CA MET A 1 -29.60 42.34 -7.18
C MET A 1 -30.09 41.36 -6.14
N THR A 2 -29.88 40.06 -6.37
CA THR A 2 -30.34 39.00 -5.45
C THR A 2 -29.10 38.34 -4.87
N VAL A 3 -28.80 38.63 -3.61
CA VAL A 3 -27.71 37.99 -2.87
C VAL A 3 -28.18 36.57 -2.52
N ALA A 4 -27.52 35.57 -3.13
CA ALA A 4 -27.72 34.17 -2.79
C ALA A 4 -27.37 33.98 -1.30
N ARG A 5 -28.37 33.63 -0.49
CA ARG A 5 -28.17 33.19 0.90
C ARG A 5 -27.43 31.85 0.87
N THR A 6 -26.13 31.89 1.16
CA THR A 6 -25.35 30.71 1.50
C THR A 6 -25.96 30.11 2.77
N ALA A 7 -26.57 28.92 2.65
CA ALA A 7 -26.97 28.15 3.81
C ALA A 7 -25.71 27.76 4.59
N LEU A 8 -25.51 28.38 5.76
CA LEU A 8 -24.45 28.03 6.70
C LEU A 8 -24.91 26.80 7.49
N ASP A 9 -24.15 25.72 7.37
CA ASP A 9 -24.25 24.55 8.25
C ASP A 9 -23.89 24.99 9.69
N PRO A 10 -24.66 24.63 10.74
CA PRO A 10 -24.52 25.17 12.10
C PRO A 10 -23.17 24.89 12.77
N THR A 11 -22.31 24.04 12.19
CA THR A 11 -21.03 23.65 12.78
C THR A 11 -19.81 24.37 12.24
N GLY A 12 -19.93 25.32 11.30
CA GLY A 12 -18.86 26.30 10.98
C GLY A 12 -17.48 25.72 10.65
N LYS A 13 -17.37 24.42 10.34
CA LYS A 13 -16.13 23.76 9.98
C LYS A 13 -16.23 23.39 8.51
N ALA A 14 -15.50 24.11 7.68
CA ALA A 14 -15.05 23.53 6.42
C ALA A 14 -14.35 22.22 6.79
N ALA A 15 -14.90 21.08 6.36
CA ALA A 15 -14.31 19.78 6.62
C ALA A 15 -12.88 19.79 6.06
N THR A 16 -11.92 19.99 6.95
CA THR A 16 -10.51 20.00 6.57
C THR A 16 -10.15 18.55 6.24
N PRO A 17 -9.36 18.26 5.20
CA PRO A 17 -8.89 16.92 4.84
C PRO A 17 -8.07 16.18 5.94
N ALA A 18 -8.04 16.69 7.17
CA ALA A 18 -6.99 16.48 8.16
C ALA A 18 -7.37 15.64 9.39
N ASP A 19 -8.62 15.19 9.57
CA ASP A 19 -8.98 14.42 10.77
C ASP A 19 -9.43 13.00 10.41
N LEU A 20 -8.49 12.16 9.95
CA LEU A 20 -8.68 10.71 9.99
C LEU A 20 -8.83 10.32 11.47
N PRO A 21 -9.94 9.69 11.89
CA PRO A 21 -10.16 9.34 13.28
C PRO A 21 -9.08 8.37 13.78
N THR A 22 -8.72 8.47 15.06
CA THR A 22 -7.59 7.73 15.66
C THR A 22 -7.69 6.21 15.45
N TRP A 23 -8.91 5.66 15.40
CA TRP A 23 -9.13 4.24 15.10
C TRP A 23 -8.63 3.84 13.71
N ARG A 24 -8.77 4.72 12.70
CA ARG A 24 -8.26 4.48 11.34
C ARG A 24 -6.73 4.53 11.30
N LEU A 25 -6.12 5.45 12.05
CA LEU A 25 -4.67 5.51 12.16
C LEU A 25 -4.12 4.22 12.79
N ASN A 26 -4.77 3.71 13.83
CA ASN A 26 -4.40 2.43 14.45
C ASN A 26 -4.63 1.25 13.51
N LEU A 27 -5.73 1.25 12.74
CA LEU A 27 -5.97 0.23 11.73
C LEU A 27 -4.83 0.22 10.69
N MET A 28 -4.45 1.39 10.17
CA MET A 28 -3.31 1.51 9.25
C MET A 28 -2.01 0.97 9.85
N ARG A 29 -1.73 1.26 11.13
CA ARG A 29 -0.56 0.71 11.83
C ARG A 29 -0.59 -0.81 11.87
N ILE A 30 -1.75 -1.44 12.06
CA ILE A 30 -1.89 -2.91 11.98
C ILE A 30 -1.51 -3.38 10.58
N GLY A 31 -1.99 -2.72 9.51
CA GLY A 31 -1.60 -3.05 8.13
C GLY A 31 -0.09 -2.96 7.91
N TYR A 32 0.55 -1.89 8.39
CA TYR A 32 2.02 -1.75 8.33
C TYR A 32 2.75 -2.80 9.16
N LEU A 33 2.22 -3.17 10.33
CA LEU A 33 2.81 -4.18 11.19
C LEU A 33 2.75 -5.56 10.53
N VAL A 34 1.59 -5.95 10.00
CA VAL A 34 1.41 -7.22 9.27
C VAL A 34 2.35 -7.27 8.07
N MET A 35 2.42 -6.21 7.26
CA MET A 35 3.30 -6.13 6.11
C MET A 35 4.78 -6.17 6.51
N GLY A 36 5.20 -5.30 7.43
CA GLY A 36 6.60 -5.18 7.84
C GLY A 36 7.11 -6.42 8.56
N VAL A 37 6.35 -6.97 9.52
CA VAL A 37 6.76 -8.19 10.23
C VAL A 37 6.69 -9.41 9.32
N GLY A 38 5.63 -9.54 8.50
CA GLY A 38 5.50 -10.64 7.56
C GLY A 38 6.65 -10.69 6.55
N LEU A 39 7.00 -9.54 5.96
CA LEU A 39 8.15 -9.45 5.06
C LEU A 39 9.48 -9.66 5.79
N ALA A 40 9.64 -9.17 7.02
CA ALA A 40 10.85 -9.38 7.78
C ALA A 40 11.13 -10.86 8.04
N LEU A 41 10.11 -11.60 8.49
CA LEU A 41 10.25 -13.03 8.78
C LEU A 41 10.59 -13.87 7.54
N VAL A 42 10.06 -13.49 6.38
CA VAL A 42 10.24 -14.28 5.15
C VAL A 42 11.46 -13.84 4.34
N LYS A 43 11.75 -12.54 4.27
CA LYS A 43 12.76 -11.99 3.35
C LYS A 43 14.09 -11.66 4.01
N TRP A 44 14.13 -11.29 5.30
CA TRP A 44 15.40 -10.98 5.94
C TRP A 44 16.33 -12.19 6.07
N PRO A 45 15.85 -13.42 6.37
CA PRO A 45 16.73 -14.59 6.37
C PRO A 45 17.39 -14.84 5.01
N ILE A 46 16.66 -14.60 3.91
CA ILE A 46 17.18 -14.75 2.54
C ILE A 46 18.27 -13.71 2.25
N VAL A 47 18.09 -12.47 2.72
CA VAL A 47 19.07 -11.39 2.52
C VAL A 47 20.30 -11.55 3.42
N ILE A 48 20.12 -11.99 4.66
CA ILE A 48 21.21 -12.18 5.63
C ILE A 48 22.03 -13.44 5.30
N GLY A 49 21.36 -14.52 4.91
CA GLY A 49 21.97 -15.76 4.44
C GLY A 49 22.22 -15.76 2.93
N TYR A 50 22.48 -14.59 2.33
CA TYR A 50 22.70 -14.50 0.89
C TYR A 50 24.01 -15.17 0.49
N ASP A 51 23.90 -16.24 -0.29
CA ASP A 51 25.03 -16.98 -0.86
C ASP A 51 25.20 -16.72 -2.36
N ARG A 52 26.40 -16.97 -2.90
CA ARG A 52 26.74 -16.70 -4.30
C ARG A 52 25.96 -17.54 -5.31
N ASP A 53 25.39 -18.66 -4.88
CA ASP A 53 24.62 -19.58 -5.72
C ASP A 53 23.14 -19.19 -5.84
N PHE A 54 22.71 -18.12 -5.16
CA PHE A 54 21.32 -17.67 -5.20
C PHE A 54 20.98 -17.04 -6.57
N PRO A 55 19.81 -17.34 -7.16
CA PRO A 55 19.40 -16.74 -8.42
C PRO A 55 19.40 -15.21 -8.34
N LEU A 56 20.12 -14.57 -9.26
CA LEU A 56 20.40 -13.13 -9.21
C LEU A 56 19.14 -12.28 -9.03
N TYR A 57 18.10 -12.53 -9.82
CA TYR A 57 16.86 -11.76 -9.79
C TYR A 57 16.02 -12.03 -8.52
N GLU A 58 16.07 -13.24 -7.98
CA GLU A 58 15.40 -13.54 -6.71
C GLU A 58 16.04 -12.78 -5.55
N GLY A 59 17.38 -12.68 -5.56
CA GLY A 59 18.13 -11.85 -4.62
C GLY A 59 17.72 -10.38 -4.68
N VAL A 60 17.60 -9.83 -5.90
CA VAL A 60 17.14 -8.44 -6.12
C VAL A 60 15.73 -8.23 -5.54
N VAL A 61 14.80 -9.17 -5.80
CA VAL A 61 13.44 -9.09 -5.26
C VAL A 61 13.44 -9.20 -3.73
N ALA A 62 14.26 -10.08 -3.15
CA ALA A 62 14.38 -10.24 -1.70
C ALA A 62 14.88 -8.94 -1.03
N VAL A 63 15.88 -8.28 -1.60
CA VAL A 63 16.41 -7.01 -1.09
C VAL A 63 15.38 -5.88 -1.25
N LEU A 64 14.68 -5.80 -2.40
CA LEU A 64 13.64 -4.80 -2.64
C LEU A 64 12.50 -4.92 -1.61
N LEU A 65 12.01 -6.14 -1.39
CA LEU A 65 10.96 -6.41 -0.41
C LEU A 65 11.43 -6.19 1.03
N THR A 66 12.72 -6.44 1.31
CA THR A 66 13.34 -6.13 2.61
C THR A 66 13.41 -4.62 2.84
N ALA A 67 13.80 -3.82 1.85
CA ALA A 67 13.78 -2.36 1.94
C ALA A 67 12.35 -1.83 2.16
N MET A 68 11.38 -2.40 1.45
CA MET A 68 9.97 -2.08 1.64
C MET A 68 9.47 -2.45 3.05
N SER A 69 9.93 -3.57 3.60
CA SER A 69 9.69 -3.98 4.99
C SER A 69 10.19 -2.93 5.99
N LEU A 70 11.38 -2.35 5.77
CA LEU A 70 11.90 -1.28 6.62
C LEU A 70 11.04 -0.01 6.53
N LEU A 71 10.61 0.35 5.32
CA LEU A 71 9.70 1.48 5.14
C LEU A 71 8.31 1.22 5.75
N ALA A 72 7.85 -0.04 5.75
CA ALA A 72 6.62 -0.45 6.43
C ALA A 72 6.71 -0.17 7.94
N LEU A 73 7.84 -0.51 8.57
CA LEU A 73 8.08 -0.23 9.98
C LEU A 73 8.10 1.28 10.26
N LEU A 74 8.66 2.08 9.35
CA LEU A 74 8.57 3.54 9.43
C LEU A 74 7.11 4.03 9.31
N GLY A 75 6.27 3.30 8.57
CA GLY A 75 4.83 3.49 8.46
C GLY A 75 4.07 3.40 9.78
N LEU A 76 4.61 2.68 10.78
CA LEU A 76 4.04 2.66 12.13
C LEU A 76 4.08 4.06 12.77
N ARG A 77 5.16 4.81 12.52
CA ARG A 77 5.35 6.18 13.03
C ARG A 77 4.60 7.21 12.19
N TYR A 78 4.55 7.03 10.87
CA TYR A 78 3.96 7.98 9.91
C TYR A 78 2.95 7.32 8.95
N PRO A 79 1.82 6.78 9.44
CA PRO A 79 0.95 5.90 8.65
C PRO A 79 0.32 6.57 7.43
N VAL A 80 -0.05 7.85 7.52
CA VAL A 80 -0.67 8.59 6.41
C VAL A 80 0.37 9.04 5.38
N ARG A 81 1.58 9.41 5.83
CA ARG A 81 2.65 9.89 4.93
C ARG A 81 3.22 8.75 4.07
N LEU A 82 3.26 7.55 4.63
CA LEU A 82 3.79 6.35 3.99
C LEU A 82 2.71 5.48 3.35
N LEU A 83 1.48 6.00 3.24
CA LEU A 83 0.37 5.33 2.57
C LEU A 83 0.72 4.81 1.16
N PRO A 84 1.53 5.51 0.34
CA PRO A 84 1.96 5.00 -0.97
C PRO A 84 2.59 3.61 -0.92
N ILE A 85 3.19 3.19 0.20
CA ILE A 85 3.81 1.86 0.32
C ILE A 85 2.74 0.77 0.45
N LEU A 86 1.66 0.99 1.19
CA LEU A 86 0.54 0.04 1.24
C LEU A 86 -0.15 -0.09 -0.12
N LEU A 87 -0.26 1.03 -0.85
CA LEU A 87 -0.77 1.03 -2.21
C LEU A 87 0.14 0.27 -3.15
N PHE A 88 1.46 0.50 -3.06
CA PHE A 88 2.44 -0.23 -3.85
C PHE A 88 2.32 -1.73 -3.59
N GLU A 89 2.34 -2.16 -2.32
CA GLU A 89 2.21 -3.56 -1.90
C GLU A 89 0.95 -4.22 -2.47
N THR A 90 -0.17 -3.50 -2.43
CA THR A 90 -1.43 -3.98 -2.99
C THR A 90 -1.36 -4.06 -4.51
N LEU A 91 -0.86 -3.00 -5.15
CA LEU A 91 -0.88 -2.84 -6.60
C LEU A 91 -0.04 -3.90 -7.29
N TRP A 92 1.21 -4.13 -6.85
CA TRP A 92 2.08 -5.09 -7.53
C TRP A 92 1.55 -6.53 -7.42
N LYS A 93 0.95 -6.89 -6.27
CA LYS A 93 0.31 -8.21 -6.08
C LYS A 93 -0.96 -8.36 -6.92
N VAL A 94 -1.80 -7.32 -6.99
CA VAL A 94 -3.01 -7.33 -7.83
C VAL A 94 -2.63 -7.45 -9.30
N ILE A 95 -1.60 -6.73 -9.76
CA ILE A 95 -1.10 -6.84 -11.14
C ILE A 95 -0.63 -8.27 -11.41
N TRP A 96 0.20 -8.85 -10.54
CA TRP A 96 0.69 -10.22 -10.73
C TRP A 96 -0.45 -11.24 -10.73
N LEU A 97 -1.40 -11.13 -9.80
CA LEU A 97 -2.57 -12.02 -9.75
C LEU A 97 -3.43 -11.88 -11.00
N SER A 98 -3.57 -10.68 -11.56
CA SER A 98 -4.41 -10.44 -12.74
C SER A 98 -3.73 -10.87 -14.04
N VAL A 99 -2.42 -10.68 -14.16
CA VAL A 99 -1.66 -10.90 -15.41
C VAL A 99 -1.07 -12.30 -15.49
N VAL A 100 -0.72 -12.90 -14.35
CA VAL A 100 -0.03 -14.21 -14.29
C VAL A 100 -0.96 -15.29 -13.71
N ALA A 101 -1.48 -15.10 -12.50
CA ALA A 101 -2.25 -16.14 -11.84
C ALA A 101 -3.62 -16.38 -12.50
N LEU A 102 -4.36 -15.32 -12.80
CA LEU A 102 -5.70 -15.40 -13.38
C LEU A 102 -5.73 -16.19 -14.70
N PRO A 103 -4.91 -15.90 -15.72
CA PRO A 103 -4.91 -16.69 -16.94
C PRO A 103 -4.51 -18.15 -16.71
N ALA A 104 -3.54 -18.42 -15.83
CA ALA A 104 -3.13 -19.79 -15.48
C ALA A 104 -4.26 -20.58 -14.81
N VAL A 105 -4.97 -19.97 -13.86
CA VAL A 105 -6.14 -20.54 -13.20
C VAL A 105 -7.26 -20.84 -14.20
N LEU A 106 -7.53 -19.92 -15.13
CA LEU A 106 -8.55 -20.10 -16.16
C LEU A 106 -8.19 -21.21 -17.17
N ALA A 107 -6.89 -21.40 -17.44
CA ALA A 107 -6.37 -22.46 -18.30
C ALA A 107 -6.28 -23.83 -17.59
N GLY A 108 -6.44 -23.87 -16.25
CA GLY A 108 -6.19 -25.07 -15.45
C GLY A 108 -4.70 -25.44 -15.32
N ASP A 109 -3.79 -24.51 -15.61
CA ASP A 109 -2.34 -24.69 -15.63
C ASP A 109 -1.68 -24.10 -14.37
N VAL A 110 -2.18 -24.53 -13.20
CA VAL A 110 -1.65 -24.09 -11.90
C VAL A 110 -0.81 -25.21 -11.32
N ASP A 111 0.51 -25.07 -11.44
CA ASP A 111 1.45 -25.97 -10.81
C ASP A 111 1.53 -25.73 -9.27
N PRO A 112 2.13 -26.66 -8.50
CA PRO A 112 2.26 -26.50 -7.06
C PRO A 112 2.99 -25.22 -6.64
N ALA A 113 4.04 -24.82 -7.38
CA ALA A 113 4.84 -23.64 -7.04
C ALA A 113 4.02 -22.34 -7.18
N MET A 114 3.23 -22.22 -8.26
CA MET A 114 2.32 -21.11 -8.46
C MET A 114 1.24 -21.06 -7.38
N SER A 115 0.72 -22.23 -6.98
CA SER A 115 -0.28 -22.30 -5.90
C SER A 115 0.27 -21.76 -4.57
N GLU A 116 1.53 -22.08 -4.23
CA GLU A 116 2.20 -21.58 -3.03
C GLU A 116 2.40 -20.06 -3.08
N ILE A 117 2.74 -19.51 -4.25
CA ILE A 117 2.86 -18.06 -4.45
C ILE A 117 1.51 -17.37 -4.29
N ILE A 118 0.43 -17.91 -4.87
CA ILE A 118 -0.92 -17.36 -4.74
C ILE A 118 -1.35 -17.32 -3.26
N VAL A 119 -1.13 -18.41 -2.52
CA VAL A 119 -1.44 -18.49 -1.08
C VAL A 119 -0.58 -17.50 -0.29
N SER A 120 0.70 -17.36 -0.64
CA SER A 120 1.61 -16.39 -0.01
C SER A 120 1.17 -14.94 -0.19
N PHE A 121 0.33 -14.64 -1.19
CA PHE A 121 -0.23 -13.30 -1.39
C PHE A 121 -1.49 -13.04 -0.57
N ALA A 122 -2.15 -14.05 0.00
CA ALA A 122 -3.38 -13.91 0.78
C ALA A 122 -3.37 -12.80 1.87
N PRO A 123 -2.26 -12.56 2.60
CA PRO A 123 -2.20 -11.45 3.57
C PRO A 123 -2.45 -10.06 2.97
N VAL A 124 -2.32 -9.88 1.65
CA VAL A 124 -2.64 -8.61 0.98
C VAL A 124 -4.10 -8.20 1.17
N ILE A 125 -5.01 -9.14 1.38
CA ILE A 125 -6.43 -8.88 1.63
C ILE A 125 -6.60 -8.03 2.91
N ILE A 126 -5.79 -8.30 3.93
CA ILE A 126 -5.79 -7.52 5.17
C ILE A 126 -5.32 -6.09 4.89
N ILE A 127 -4.27 -5.93 4.09
CA ILE A 127 -3.71 -4.62 3.72
C ILE A 127 -4.74 -3.79 2.95
N VAL A 128 -5.42 -4.41 1.99
CA VAL A 128 -6.51 -3.83 1.21
C VAL A 128 -7.64 -3.38 2.15
N ALA A 129 -8.07 -4.23 3.09
CA ALA A 129 -9.16 -3.91 4.02
C ALA A 129 -8.82 -2.75 4.97
N VAL A 130 -7.57 -2.66 5.40
CA VAL A 130 -7.06 -1.63 6.31
C VAL A 130 -6.86 -0.28 5.61
N THR A 131 -6.63 -0.29 4.29
CA THR A 131 -6.31 0.91 3.52
C THR A 131 -7.52 1.86 3.44
N PRO A 132 -7.38 3.16 3.78
CA PRO A 132 -8.50 4.09 3.77
C PRO A 132 -8.83 4.55 2.35
N TRP A 133 -9.54 3.73 1.56
CA TRP A 133 -9.85 3.96 0.14
C TRP A 133 -10.44 5.33 -0.18
N ARG A 134 -11.35 5.84 0.66
CA ARG A 134 -11.90 7.20 0.49
C ARG A 134 -10.81 8.27 0.55
N TYR A 135 -9.87 8.14 1.48
CA TYR A 135 -8.73 9.07 1.58
C TYR A 135 -7.80 8.92 0.39
N VAL A 136 -7.52 7.68 -0.05
CA VAL A 136 -6.70 7.39 -1.22
C VAL A 136 -7.26 8.07 -2.47
N TRP A 137 -8.56 7.88 -2.73
CA TRP A 137 -9.21 8.46 -3.89
C TRP A 137 -9.15 10.00 -3.88
N GLN A 138 -9.51 10.60 -2.74
CA GLN A 138 -9.47 12.05 -2.58
C GLN A 138 -8.05 12.62 -2.76
N ARG A 139 -7.03 11.93 -2.26
CA ARG A 139 -5.65 12.44 -2.22
C ARG A 139 -4.85 12.16 -3.48
N TYR A 140 -5.01 11.00 -4.11
CA TYR A 140 -4.18 10.57 -5.24
C TYR A 140 -4.89 10.63 -6.59
N VAL A 141 -6.22 10.63 -6.61
CA VAL A 141 -7.00 10.65 -7.86
C VAL A 141 -7.64 12.02 -8.09
N THR A 142 -8.25 12.59 -7.05
CA THR A 142 -9.02 13.85 -7.18
C THR A 142 -8.19 15.11 -6.90
N ALA A 143 -7.21 15.04 -6.01
CA ALA A 143 -6.39 16.21 -5.68
C ALA A 143 -5.54 16.64 -6.89
N LYS A 144 -5.39 17.96 -7.06
CA LYS A 144 -4.45 18.50 -8.04
C LYS A 144 -3.04 18.08 -7.68
N GLY A 145 -2.29 17.56 -8.65
CA GLY A 145 -0.88 17.25 -8.49
C GLY A 145 -0.06 18.50 -8.18
N ASP A 146 1.06 18.29 -7.49
CA ASP A 146 1.97 19.39 -7.16
C ASP A 146 2.47 20.08 -8.45
N PRO A 147 2.52 21.42 -8.47
CA PRO A 147 2.86 22.16 -9.67
C PRO A 147 4.32 21.95 -10.09
N TRP A 148 4.54 21.75 -11.38
CA TRP A 148 5.87 21.54 -11.97
C TRP A 148 6.76 22.80 -11.96
N ARG A 149 6.17 23.99 -11.78
CA ARG A 149 6.87 25.28 -11.70
C ARG A 149 6.28 26.07 -10.53
N GLY A 150 7.15 26.59 -9.67
CA GLY A 150 6.73 27.43 -8.55
C GLY A 150 5.98 28.65 -9.07
N THR A 151 4.83 28.95 -8.48
CA THR A 151 4.18 30.25 -8.67
C THR A 151 5.02 31.27 -7.90
N THR A 152 6.07 31.79 -8.53
CA THR A 152 6.76 32.98 -8.05
C THR A 152 5.79 34.14 -8.16
N VAL A 153 5.28 34.59 -7.01
CA VAL A 153 4.66 35.90 -6.81
C VAL A 153 5.49 36.61 -5.76
#